data_AF-A0A9N8DSX8-F1
#
_entry.id   AF-A0A9N8DSX8-F1
#
_cell.length_a   1.000
_cell.length_b   1.000
_cell.length_c   1.000
_cell.angle_alpha   90.00
_cell.angle_beta   90.00
_cell.angle_gamma   90.00
#
_symmetry.space_group_name_H-M   'P 1'
#
loop_
_entity.id
_entity.type
_entity.pdbx_description
1 polymer ?
#
loop_
_entity_poly.entity_id
_entity_poly.type
_entity_poly.pdbx_seq_one_letter_code
_entity_poly.pdbx_strand_id
1 'polypeptide(L)'
;MRIYQSTRRIQSARWLLVALLVLALPLSNGWLLPVPRPSKGIALWCTTPLISSNLGPDENVWKQEGERIITEAAVGAGASPEMLTIEWKSGRVVVTVDALAYISGEADSTLMEDDDIIDDDDMILDEEGDDMIFEEGEDELIDDNQLLDEEEDFLFEDGDLDLEEMGFVEEEGSSSEGVDVVSIARAINAAFEEEGEGSLGFNVAVHHSIEVTTPGATDELSGIMFESYKGFDVILEFHDSKTGKTKKLEGKLIERDDEVTRINERGRMRKFKNELVESVRLPKAKFEKGVGGSNKKKKAKKKKRK
;
A
#
# COMPACT_ATOMS: atom_id res chain seq x y z
N MET A 1 66.93 -33.23 -16.52
CA MET A 1 65.55 -33.55 -16.99
C MET A 1 64.64 -32.37 -16.68
N ARG A 2 64.26 -31.61 -17.71
CA ARG A 2 63.32 -30.47 -17.66
C ARG A 2 62.42 -30.56 -18.89
N ILE A 3 61.14 -30.89 -18.72
CA ILE A 3 60.12 -30.69 -19.75
C ILE A 3 58.80 -30.46 -19.02
N TYR A 4 58.33 -29.21 -18.90
CA TYR A 4 56.93 -28.88 -18.60
C TYR A 4 56.66 -27.39 -18.86
N GLN A 5 56.57 -27.01 -20.14
CA GLN A 5 55.93 -25.76 -20.54
C GLN A 5 55.38 -25.94 -21.97
N SER A 6 54.05 -26.05 -22.12
CA SER A 6 53.31 -25.58 -23.31
C SER A 6 51.86 -26.06 -23.30
N THR A 7 50.97 -25.43 -22.53
CA THR A 7 49.50 -25.61 -22.71
C THR A 7 48.67 -24.34 -22.55
N ARG A 8 49.26 -23.17 -22.26
CA ARG A 8 48.50 -21.93 -21.98
C ARG A 8 48.07 -21.10 -23.20
N ARG A 9 48.40 -21.48 -24.43
CA ARG A 9 48.09 -20.66 -25.63
C ARG A 9 46.78 -20.98 -26.35
N ILE A 10 46.04 -22.02 -25.96
CA ILE A 10 44.84 -22.46 -26.71
C ILE A 10 43.53 -21.90 -26.11
N GLN A 11 43.53 -21.41 -24.87
CA GLN A 11 42.29 -20.89 -24.25
C GLN A 11 41.92 -19.45 -24.63
N SER A 12 42.85 -18.63 -25.15
CA SER A 12 42.55 -17.24 -25.53
C SER A 12 41.82 -17.12 -26.87
N ALA A 13 41.87 -18.13 -27.74
CA ALA A 13 41.20 -18.09 -29.05
C ALA A 13 39.68 -18.35 -28.97
N ARG A 14 39.21 -19.07 -27.94
CA ARG A 14 37.76 -19.36 -27.77
C ARG A 14 36.96 -18.15 -27.29
N TRP A 15 37.56 -17.23 -26.53
CA TRP A 15 36.88 -16.03 -26.06
C TRP A 15 36.66 -14.97 -27.15
N LEU A 16 37.55 -14.92 -28.15
CA LEU A 16 37.41 -13.96 -29.26
C LEU A 16 36.29 -14.34 -30.24
N LEU A 17 36.00 -15.63 -30.43
CA LEU A 17 34.90 -16.08 -31.29
C LEU A 17 33.51 -15.86 -30.67
N VAL A 18 33.39 -15.95 -29.34
CA VAL A 18 32.13 -15.65 -28.63
C VAL A 18 31.84 -14.15 -28.61
N ALA A 19 32.88 -13.30 -28.47
CA ALA A 19 32.72 -11.85 -28.51
C ALA A 19 32.28 -11.32 -29.88
N LEU A 20 32.65 -12.00 -30.97
CA LEU A 20 32.31 -11.58 -32.34
C LEU A 20 30.87 -11.99 -32.74
N LEU A 21 30.28 -12.98 -32.08
CA LEU A 21 28.90 -13.42 -32.36
C LEU A 21 27.84 -12.51 -31.68
N VAL A 22 28.18 -11.84 -30.58
CA VAL A 22 27.25 -10.94 -29.84
C VAL A 22 27.09 -9.58 -30.54
N LEU A 23 28.00 -9.21 -31.44
CA LEU A 23 27.95 -7.93 -32.19
C LEU A 23 27.18 -7.99 -33.52
N ALA A 24 26.68 -9.16 -33.91
CA ALA A 24 25.98 -9.36 -35.19
C ALA A 24 24.46 -9.52 -35.07
N LEU A 25 23.86 -9.19 -33.91
CA LEU A 25 22.40 -9.15 -33.80
C LEU A 25 21.87 -7.83 -34.38
N PRO A 26 21.01 -7.86 -35.39
CA PRO A 26 20.38 -6.67 -35.92
C PRO A 26 19.52 -6.03 -34.83
N LEU A 27 19.88 -4.81 -34.44
CA LEU A 27 19.03 -3.92 -33.66
C LEU A 27 17.82 -3.53 -34.53
N SER A 28 16.85 -4.43 -34.67
CA SER A 28 15.50 -4.07 -35.08
C SER A 28 14.86 -3.34 -33.90
N ASN A 29 15.23 -2.06 -33.76
CA ASN A 29 14.51 -1.10 -32.94
C ASN A 29 13.15 -0.88 -33.60
N GLY A 30 12.22 -1.81 -33.36
CA GLY A 30 10.80 -1.60 -33.57
C GLY A 30 10.35 -0.52 -32.60
N TRP A 31 10.30 0.72 -33.08
CA TRP A 31 9.56 1.78 -32.44
C TRP A 31 8.09 1.39 -32.50
N LEU A 32 7.63 0.63 -31.51
CA LEU A 32 6.21 0.54 -31.20
C LEU A 32 5.81 1.93 -30.70
N LEU A 33 5.24 2.71 -31.62
CA LEU A 33 4.49 3.91 -31.26
C LEU A 33 3.45 3.49 -30.19
N PRO A 34 3.35 4.18 -29.06
CA PRO A 34 2.29 3.93 -28.11
C PRO A 34 0.96 4.16 -28.82
N VAL A 35 0.17 3.10 -28.94
CA VAL A 35 -1.22 3.20 -29.35
C VAL A 35 -1.90 4.12 -28.33
N PRO A 36 -2.44 5.28 -28.74
CA PRO A 36 -3.20 6.12 -27.84
C PRO A 36 -4.42 5.32 -27.40
N ARG A 37 -4.42 4.87 -26.14
CA ARG A 37 -5.63 4.32 -25.53
C ARG A 37 -6.65 5.46 -25.47
N PRO A 38 -7.84 5.33 -26.07
CA PRO A 38 -8.92 6.27 -25.80
C PRO A 38 -9.39 6.00 -24.37
N SER A 39 -8.86 6.75 -23.39
CA SER A 39 -9.42 6.80 -22.05
C SER A 39 -10.76 7.56 -22.12
N LYS A 40 -11.82 6.85 -22.50
CA LYS A 40 -13.19 7.24 -22.19
C LYS A 40 -13.51 6.82 -20.76
N GLY A 41 -12.79 7.42 -19.83
CA GLY A 41 -13.28 7.67 -18.49
C GLY A 41 -13.47 9.17 -18.42
N ILE A 42 -14.68 9.64 -18.71
CA ILE A 42 -15.08 11.02 -18.40
C ILE A 42 -15.15 11.07 -16.88
N ALA A 43 -14.00 11.21 -16.24
CA ALA A 43 -13.96 11.78 -14.92
C ALA A 43 -14.23 13.27 -15.16
N LEU A 44 -15.47 13.68 -14.93
CA LEU A 44 -15.86 15.07 -14.78
C LEU A 44 -15.16 15.61 -13.52
N TRP A 45 -13.87 15.89 -13.64
CA TRP A 45 -13.20 16.80 -12.73
C TRP A 45 -13.74 18.15 -13.16
N CYS A 46 -14.77 18.60 -12.46
CA CYS A 46 -15.20 19.98 -12.51
C CYS A 46 -14.05 20.77 -11.88
N THR A 47 -12.99 21.01 -12.67
CA THR A 47 -11.97 22.01 -12.38
C THR A 47 -12.68 23.34 -12.60
N THR A 48 -13.57 23.70 -11.69
CA THR A 48 -14.04 25.07 -11.57
C THR A 48 -12.77 25.90 -11.52
N PRO A 49 -12.56 26.81 -12.50
CA PRO A 49 -11.38 27.67 -12.47
C PRO A 49 -11.37 28.32 -11.10
N LEU A 50 -10.27 28.14 -10.34
CA LEU A 50 -10.03 28.83 -9.09
C LEU A 50 -10.28 30.31 -9.38
N ILE A 51 -11.47 30.78 -9.00
CA ILE A 51 -11.87 32.16 -9.18
C ILE A 51 -10.92 32.91 -8.25
N SER A 52 -9.90 33.52 -8.86
CA SER A 52 -9.00 34.46 -8.21
C SER A 52 -9.77 35.77 -7.92
N SER A 53 -10.92 35.65 -7.27
CA SER A 53 -11.67 36.78 -6.75
C SER A 53 -11.07 37.09 -5.40
N ASN A 54 -10.28 38.17 -5.35
CA ASN A 54 -10.06 39.02 -4.19
C ASN A 54 -10.17 38.23 -2.87
N LEU A 55 -9.16 37.39 -2.60
CA LEU A 55 -9.04 36.65 -1.34
C LEU A 55 -9.30 37.65 -0.23
N GLY A 56 -10.33 37.36 0.58
CA GLY A 56 -10.72 38.18 1.72
C GLY A 56 -9.63 38.22 2.79
N PRO A 57 -9.96 38.12 4.08
CA PRO A 57 -8.97 38.29 5.15
C PRO A 57 -7.70 37.44 4.93
N ASP A 58 -6.55 37.97 5.37
CA ASP A 58 -5.22 37.38 5.15
C ASP A 58 -5.23 35.86 5.35
N GLU A 59 -4.51 35.11 4.50
CA GLU A 59 -4.41 33.62 4.54
C GLU A 59 -4.14 33.08 5.96
N ASN A 60 -3.42 33.85 6.78
CA ASN A 60 -3.13 33.52 8.18
C ASN A 60 -4.38 33.48 9.07
N VAL A 61 -5.37 34.34 8.81
CA VAL A 61 -6.65 34.38 9.54
C VAL A 61 -7.45 33.12 9.23
N TRP A 62 -7.50 32.71 7.97
CA TRP A 62 -8.16 31.46 7.56
C TRP A 62 -7.50 30.24 8.19
N LYS A 63 -6.15 30.23 8.24
CA LYS A 63 -5.40 29.14 8.88
C LYS A 63 -5.68 29.03 10.38
N GLN A 64 -5.62 30.15 11.09
CA GLN A 64 -5.87 30.18 12.53
C GLN A 64 -7.30 29.73 12.86
N GLU A 65 -8.28 30.22 12.11
CA GLU A 65 -9.68 29.87 12.34
C GLU A 65 -9.97 28.41 11.97
N GLY A 66 -9.44 27.94 10.83
CA GLY A 66 -9.56 26.55 10.43
C GLY A 66 -8.90 25.59 11.41
N GLU A 67 -7.70 25.91 11.91
CA GLU A 67 -7.01 25.11 12.94
C GLU A 67 -7.80 25.07 14.25
N ARG A 68 -8.41 26.18 14.66
CA ARG A 68 -9.28 26.25 15.84
C ARG A 68 -10.46 25.28 15.69
N ILE A 69 -11.23 25.39 14.61
CA ILE A 69 -12.42 24.56 14.34
C ILE A 69 -12.04 23.08 14.28
N ILE A 70 -10.98 22.73 13.53
CA ILE A 70 -10.52 21.35 13.39
C ILE A 70 -10.11 20.76 14.74
N THR A 71 -9.34 21.51 15.54
CA THR A 71 -8.86 21.03 16.85
C THR A 71 -10.02 20.85 17.83
N GLU A 72 -10.95 21.80 17.88
CA GLU A 72 -12.13 21.75 18.75
C GLU A 72 -13.04 20.56 18.40
N ALA A 73 -13.33 20.36 17.12
CA ALA A 73 -14.13 19.23 16.64
C ALA A 73 -13.46 17.88 16.90
N ALA A 74 -12.15 17.77 16.65
CA ALA A 74 -11.40 16.54 16.89
C ALA A 74 -11.31 16.19 18.39
N VAL A 75 -11.16 17.19 19.26
CA VAL A 75 -11.20 16.98 20.72
C VAL A 75 -12.60 16.54 21.18
N GLY A 76 -13.65 17.11 20.59
CA GLY A 76 -15.03 16.65 20.81
C GLY A 76 -15.27 15.19 20.41
N ALA A 77 -14.54 14.70 19.39
CA ALA A 77 -14.57 13.31 18.94
C ALA A 77 -13.62 12.37 19.72
N GLY A 78 -12.97 12.85 20.79
CA GLY A 78 -12.10 12.05 21.65
C GLY A 78 -10.62 12.05 21.30
N ALA A 79 -10.18 12.85 20.32
CA ALA A 79 -8.75 13.03 20.04
C ALA A 79 -8.10 13.96 21.07
N SER A 80 -6.85 13.70 21.46
CA SER A 80 -6.07 14.69 22.22
C SER A 80 -5.40 15.69 21.26
N PRO A 81 -5.19 16.96 21.66
CA PRO A 81 -4.58 17.97 20.80
C PRO A 81 -3.12 17.63 20.44
N GLU A 82 -2.44 16.83 21.26
CA GLU A 82 -1.06 16.37 21.02
C GLU A 82 -0.99 15.30 19.93
N MET A 83 -2.09 14.58 19.67
CA MET A 83 -2.18 13.56 18.62
C MET A 83 -2.41 14.18 17.23
N LEU A 84 -2.74 15.47 17.13
CA LEU A 84 -3.13 16.08 15.87
C LEU A 84 -1.98 16.87 15.23
N THR A 85 -1.69 16.57 13.98
CA THR A 85 -0.80 17.39 13.15
C THR A 85 -1.58 17.93 11.95
N ILE A 86 -1.75 19.24 11.86
CA ILE A 86 -2.49 19.91 10.78
C ILE A 86 -1.48 20.52 9.80
N GLU A 87 -1.52 20.09 8.53
CA GLU A 87 -0.66 20.58 7.47
C GLU A 87 -1.49 21.27 6.37
N TRP A 88 -1.33 22.59 6.23
CA TRP A 88 -1.96 23.36 5.16
C TRP A 88 -1.19 23.26 3.85
N LYS A 89 -1.86 22.79 2.81
CA LYS A 89 -1.36 22.75 1.42
C LYS A 89 -2.28 23.59 0.53
N SER A 90 -1.82 23.93 -0.67
CA SER A 90 -2.60 24.70 -1.64
C SER A 90 -3.90 23.97 -2.00
N GLY A 91 -5.04 24.45 -1.48
CA GLY A 91 -6.38 23.88 -1.73
C GLY A 91 -6.71 22.60 -0.96
N ARG A 92 -5.87 22.17 -0.01
CA ARG A 92 -6.19 21.04 0.87
C ARG A 92 -5.58 21.19 2.26
N VAL A 93 -6.28 20.71 3.27
CA VAL A 93 -5.82 20.63 4.66
C VAL A 93 -5.69 19.16 5.02
N VAL A 94 -4.48 18.74 5.37
CA VAL A 94 -4.23 17.35 5.80
C VAL A 94 -4.17 17.33 7.32
N VAL A 95 -5.06 16.57 7.93
CA VAL A 95 -5.12 16.36 9.38
C VAL A 95 -4.60 14.95 9.66
N THR A 96 -3.44 14.83 10.29
CA THR A 96 -2.84 13.55 10.66
C THR A 96 -3.09 13.26 12.13
N VAL A 97 -3.63 12.08 12.44
CA VAL A 97 -3.96 11.65 13.81
C VAL A 97 -2.97 10.59 14.29
N ASP A 98 -2.01 10.97 15.13
CA ASP A 98 -0.87 10.16 15.62
C ASP A 98 -1.25 9.25 16.82
N ALA A 99 -2.38 8.55 16.71
CA ALA A 99 -2.84 7.58 17.71
C ALA A 99 -2.89 6.18 17.10
N LEU A 100 -3.15 5.16 17.94
CA LEU A 100 -3.67 3.86 17.50
C LEU A 100 -5.10 4.08 16.97
N ALA A 101 -5.20 4.79 15.86
CA ALA A 101 -6.45 5.15 15.26
C ALA A 101 -6.94 3.93 14.50
N TYR A 102 -8.08 3.40 14.91
CA TYR A 102 -8.79 2.40 14.15
C TYR A 102 -9.78 3.12 13.24
N ILE A 103 -10.06 2.50 12.11
CA ILE A 103 -11.28 2.80 11.38
C ILE A 103 -12.30 1.94 12.06
N SER A 104 -13.30 2.53 12.71
CA SER A 104 -14.48 1.75 13.10
C SER A 104 -15.08 1.27 11.78
N GLY A 105 -14.69 0.08 11.34
CA GLY A 105 -15.55 -0.66 10.47
C GLY A 105 -16.81 -0.84 11.30
N GLU A 106 -17.90 -0.23 10.90
CA GLU A 106 -19.14 -1.00 10.85
C GLU A 106 -18.82 -2.23 9.99
N ALA A 107 -18.10 -3.19 10.57
CA ALA A 107 -18.29 -4.59 10.30
C ALA A 107 -19.64 -4.92 10.95
N ASP A 108 -20.68 -4.26 10.44
CA ASP A 108 -21.99 -4.84 10.30
C ASP A 108 -21.79 -6.01 9.32
N SER A 109 -21.14 -7.03 9.86
CA SER A 109 -21.04 -8.36 9.28
C SER A 109 -22.36 -9.11 9.47
N THR A 110 -23.38 -8.43 10.02
CA THR A 110 -24.78 -8.53 9.62
C THR A 110 -25.01 -8.00 8.19
N LEU A 111 -24.07 -8.28 7.27
CA LEU A 111 -24.47 -8.76 5.96
C LEU A 111 -25.27 -10.01 6.27
N MET A 112 -26.58 -9.79 6.41
CA MET A 112 -27.56 -10.84 6.36
C MET A 112 -27.08 -11.79 5.25
N GLU A 113 -26.85 -13.04 5.61
CA GLU A 113 -27.21 -14.15 4.74
C GLU A 113 -28.73 -14.06 4.52
N ASP A 114 -29.21 -12.95 3.96
CA ASP A 114 -30.40 -12.92 3.16
C ASP A 114 -29.94 -13.57 1.85
N ASP A 115 -29.76 -14.89 1.93
CA ASP A 115 -30.29 -15.78 0.91
C ASP A 115 -31.79 -15.43 0.82
N ASP A 116 -32.07 -14.32 0.16
CA ASP A 116 -33.34 -14.06 -0.48
C ASP A 116 -33.52 -15.24 -1.42
N ILE A 117 -34.17 -16.25 -0.87
CA ILE A 117 -35.10 -17.16 -1.52
C ILE A 117 -35.67 -16.40 -2.71
N ILE A 118 -35.08 -16.64 -3.87
CA ILE A 118 -35.76 -16.38 -5.13
C ILE A 118 -36.94 -17.35 -5.07
N ASP A 119 -38.09 -16.84 -4.66
CA ASP A 119 -39.37 -17.53 -4.84
C ASP A 119 -39.47 -17.81 -6.34
N ASP A 120 -39.33 -19.09 -6.69
CA ASP A 120 -39.40 -19.70 -8.02
C ASP A 120 -40.81 -19.58 -8.68
N ASP A 121 -41.55 -18.50 -8.44
CA ASP A 121 -42.96 -18.36 -8.81
C ASP A 121 -43.26 -17.30 -9.90
N ASP A 122 -42.25 -16.74 -10.57
CA ASP A 122 -42.45 -15.92 -11.78
C ASP A 122 -41.68 -16.47 -13.00
N MET A 123 -41.99 -17.72 -13.36
CA MET A 123 -41.88 -18.19 -14.75
C MET A 123 -42.98 -17.53 -15.60
N ILE A 124 -42.72 -16.34 -16.12
CA ILE A 124 -43.47 -15.78 -17.26
C ILE A 124 -42.77 -16.22 -18.54
N LEU A 125 -43.57 -16.80 -19.43
CA LEU A 125 -43.19 -17.69 -20.52
C LEU A 125 -43.72 -17.08 -21.82
N ASP A 126 -43.00 -16.12 -22.41
CA ASP A 126 -43.42 -15.45 -23.65
C ASP A 126 -42.14 -15.23 -24.49
N GLU A 127 -41.74 -16.19 -25.34
CA GLU A 127 -42.19 -16.39 -26.73
C GLU A 127 -41.47 -15.44 -27.72
N GLU A 128 -40.88 -16.07 -28.75
CA GLU A 128 -40.26 -15.51 -29.97
C GLU A 128 -38.79 -15.02 -29.93
N GLY A 129 -37.88 -15.98 -30.10
CA GLY A 129 -37.11 -16.10 -31.35
C GLY A 129 -35.92 -15.16 -31.57
N ASP A 130 -34.71 -15.70 -31.40
CA ASP A 130 -33.65 -15.45 -32.39
C ASP A 130 -32.60 -16.58 -32.38
N ASP A 131 -32.39 -17.15 -33.56
CA ASP A 131 -31.49 -18.27 -33.83
C ASP A 131 -30.03 -17.84 -33.70
N MET A 132 -29.35 -18.20 -32.60
CA MET A 132 -27.88 -18.12 -32.54
C MET A 132 -27.27 -19.49 -32.84
N ILE A 133 -26.87 -19.61 -34.11
CA ILE A 133 -25.98 -20.61 -34.69
C ILE A 133 -24.70 -20.70 -33.85
N PHE A 134 -24.50 -21.81 -33.14
CA PHE A 134 -23.20 -22.17 -32.59
C PHE A 134 -22.39 -22.87 -33.68
N GLU A 135 -21.37 -22.18 -34.17
CA GLU A 135 -20.39 -22.72 -35.10
C GLU A 135 -19.49 -23.72 -34.36
N GLU A 136 -19.59 -24.97 -34.79
CA GLU A 136 -18.87 -26.14 -34.31
C GLU A 136 -17.37 -25.96 -34.59
N GLY A 137 -16.60 -25.67 -33.54
CA GLY A 137 -15.15 -25.52 -33.57
C GLY A 137 -14.49 -26.63 -32.76
N GLU A 138 -14.00 -27.62 -33.50
CA GLU A 138 -13.33 -28.85 -33.09
C GLU A 138 -12.16 -28.67 -32.11
N ASP A 139 -12.09 -29.62 -31.17
CA ASP A 139 -10.90 -30.26 -30.60
C ASP A 139 -9.82 -29.45 -29.85
N GLU A 140 -9.67 -29.74 -28.55
CA GLU A 140 -8.37 -30.22 -28.04
C GLU A 140 -8.53 -31.08 -26.77
N LEU A 141 -8.17 -32.36 -26.93
CA LEU A 141 -8.04 -33.38 -25.89
C LEU A 141 -6.84 -33.08 -24.99
N ILE A 142 -7.06 -32.82 -23.70
CA ILE A 142 -6.02 -32.84 -22.65
C ILE A 142 -6.61 -33.63 -21.47
N ASP A 143 -6.40 -34.94 -21.47
CA ASP A 143 -5.32 -35.67 -20.78
C ASP A 143 -5.73 -36.02 -19.33
N ASP A 144 -6.33 -37.20 -19.25
CA ASP A 144 -6.63 -37.94 -18.04
C ASP A 144 -5.35 -38.15 -17.23
N ASN A 145 -5.14 -37.34 -16.19
CA ASN A 145 -4.25 -37.74 -15.11
C ASN A 145 -4.95 -37.58 -13.76
N GLN A 146 -5.56 -38.70 -13.39
CA GLN A 146 -6.05 -39.08 -12.07
C GLN A 146 -5.11 -38.62 -10.95
N LEU A 147 -5.65 -37.82 -10.04
CA LEU A 147 -5.33 -37.92 -8.63
C LEU A 147 -6.64 -37.89 -7.86
N LEU A 148 -7.04 -39.11 -7.48
CA LEU A 148 -7.96 -39.41 -6.39
C LEU A 148 -7.46 -38.70 -5.14
N ASP A 149 -8.21 -37.73 -4.64
CA ASP A 149 -8.22 -37.42 -3.21
C ASP A 149 -9.67 -37.48 -2.75
N GLU A 150 -9.85 -38.43 -1.84
CA GLU A 150 -11.02 -38.85 -1.10
C GLU A 150 -11.96 -37.68 -0.72
N GLU A 151 -13.14 -37.65 -1.35
CA GLU A 151 -14.31 -36.97 -0.78
C GLU A 151 -14.74 -37.76 0.46
N GLU A 152 -14.30 -37.30 1.64
CA GLU A 152 -14.91 -37.70 2.91
C GLU A 152 -16.32 -37.10 2.96
N ASP A 153 -17.32 -37.93 2.65
CA ASP A 153 -18.73 -37.71 2.95
C ASP A 153 -18.92 -37.49 4.45
N PHE A 154 -18.81 -36.24 4.89
CA PHE A 154 -19.32 -35.80 6.19
C PHE A 154 -20.85 -35.74 6.13
N LEU A 155 -21.49 -36.89 6.34
CA LEU A 155 -22.89 -36.99 6.72
C LEU A 155 -23.06 -36.29 8.09
N PHE A 156 -23.38 -35.00 8.07
CA PHE A 156 -23.99 -34.34 9.20
C PHE A 156 -25.40 -34.90 9.33
N GLU A 157 -25.51 -35.93 10.16
CA GLU A 157 -26.76 -36.42 10.72
C GLU A 157 -27.48 -35.23 11.37
N ASP A 158 -28.72 -34.97 10.93
CA ASP A 158 -29.64 -33.93 11.43
C ASP A 158 -29.87 -34.12 12.93
N GLY A 159 -28.90 -33.71 13.73
CA GLY A 159 -28.98 -33.59 15.16
C GLY A 159 -29.44 -32.19 15.46
N ASP A 160 -30.69 -32.05 15.89
CA ASP A 160 -31.22 -30.91 16.63
C ASP A 160 -30.32 -30.66 17.85
N LEU A 161 -29.19 -29.98 17.63
CA LEU A 161 -28.35 -29.43 18.67
C LEU A 161 -29.01 -28.10 19.05
N ASP A 162 -29.74 -28.13 20.17
CA ASP A 162 -30.21 -26.94 20.89
C ASP A 162 -29.00 -25.99 21.12
N LEU A 163 -28.81 -25.08 20.16
CA LEU A 163 -27.77 -24.06 20.13
C LEU A 163 -28.24 -22.81 20.93
N GLU A 164 -28.96 -23.02 22.03
CA GLU A 164 -29.49 -21.93 22.87
C GLU A 164 -28.61 -21.63 24.10
N GLU A 165 -27.50 -22.34 24.32
CA GLU A 165 -26.72 -22.21 25.56
C GLU A 165 -25.19 -22.24 25.36
N MET A 166 -24.69 -21.67 24.26
CA MET A 166 -23.32 -21.13 24.29
C MET A 166 -23.43 -19.65 24.62
N GLY A 167 -23.40 -19.37 25.94
CA GLY A 167 -23.26 -18.02 26.45
C GLY A 167 -22.06 -17.35 25.79
N PHE A 168 -22.36 -16.56 24.76
CA PHE A 168 -21.46 -15.57 24.19
C PHE A 168 -21.12 -14.65 25.35
N VAL A 169 -20.01 -14.97 26.00
CA VAL A 169 -19.36 -14.05 26.91
C VAL A 169 -19.00 -12.89 25.99
N GLU A 170 -19.81 -11.84 26.03
CA GLU A 170 -19.39 -10.49 25.68
C GLU A 170 -18.17 -10.23 26.58
N GLU A 171 -17.02 -10.71 26.12
CA GLU A 171 -15.75 -10.31 26.67
C GLU A 171 -15.79 -8.81 26.45
N GLU A 172 -16.00 -8.05 27.54
CA GLU A 172 -15.87 -6.61 27.58
C GLU A 172 -14.42 -6.33 27.19
N GLY A 173 -14.19 -6.38 25.88
CA GLY A 173 -12.92 -6.20 25.24
C GLY A 173 -12.52 -4.82 25.68
N SER A 174 -11.52 -4.77 26.57
CA SER A 174 -10.96 -3.56 27.13
C SER A 174 -10.90 -2.55 26.00
N SER A 175 -11.80 -1.58 26.01
CA SER A 175 -11.98 -0.63 24.92
C SER A 175 -10.62 -0.05 24.67
N SER A 176 -9.95 -0.49 23.61
CA SER A 176 -8.65 0.05 23.29
C SER A 176 -8.89 1.53 23.15
N GLU A 177 -8.13 2.36 23.88
CA GLU A 177 -8.19 3.82 23.85
C GLU A 177 -7.72 4.34 22.47
N GLY A 178 -8.18 3.72 21.39
CA GLY A 178 -8.00 4.18 20.04
C GLY A 178 -9.07 5.22 19.72
N VAL A 179 -8.69 6.13 18.83
CA VAL A 179 -9.56 7.19 18.36
C VAL A 179 -10.08 6.79 16.98
N ASP A 180 -11.39 6.85 16.78
CA ASP A 180 -11.99 6.54 15.49
C ASP A 180 -11.79 7.70 14.50
N VAL A 181 -11.04 7.42 13.43
CA VAL A 181 -10.73 8.40 12.38
C VAL A 181 -12.00 8.90 11.68
N VAL A 182 -12.98 8.01 11.50
CA VAL A 182 -14.23 8.33 10.80
C VAL A 182 -15.05 9.29 11.64
N SER A 183 -15.14 9.04 12.94
CA SER A 183 -15.80 9.93 13.90
C SER A 183 -15.17 11.33 13.93
N ILE A 184 -13.83 11.42 13.90
CA ILE A 184 -13.14 12.73 13.79
C ILE A 184 -13.52 13.43 12.48
N ALA A 185 -13.45 12.74 11.34
CA ALA A 185 -13.76 13.34 10.05
C ALA A 185 -15.21 13.86 9.98
N ARG A 186 -16.17 13.08 10.52
CA ARG A 186 -17.58 13.48 10.62
C ARG A 186 -17.74 14.70 11.53
N ALA A 187 -17.10 14.72 12.70
CA ALA A 187 -17.15 15.85 13.63
C ALA A 187 -16.58 17.14 13.02
N ILE A 188 -15.45 17.05 12.30
CA ILE A 188 -14.86 18.20 11.62
C ILE A 188 -15.81 18.75 10.56
N ASN A 189 -16.39 17.89 9.72
CA ASN A 189 -17.35 18.34 8.70
C ASN A 189 -18.58 19.02 9.32
N ALA A 190 -19.15 18.43 10.38
CA ALA A 190 -20.27 19.01 11.10
C ALA A 190 -19.94 20.39 11.71
N ALA A 191 -18.75 20.56 12.28
CA ALA A 191 -18.32 21.84 12.85
C ALA A 191 -18.17 22.94 11.78
N PHE A 192 -17.71 22.60 10.57
CA PHE A 192 -17.65 23.56 9.46
C PHE A 192 -19.04 23.91 8.90
N GLU A 193 -20.00 22.99 8.95
CA GLU A 193 -21.38 23.24 8.55
C GLU A 193 -22.13 24.15 9.55
N GLU A 194 -21.87 24.00 10.86
CA GLU A 194 -22.54 24.76 11.92
C GLU A 194 -22.21 26.26 11.90
N GLU A 195 -21.00 26.65 11.51
CA GLU A 195 -20.57 28.05 11.41
C GLU A 195 -21.39 28.87 10.39
N GLY A 196 -22.07 28.20 9.44
CA GLY A 196 -23.03 28.81 8.53
C GLY A 196 -22.42 29.62 7.37
N GLU A 197 -23.26 29.96 6.38
CA GLU A 197 -22.85 30.69 5.18
C GLU A 197 -22.27 32.08 5.50
N GLY A 198 -21.07 32.37 4.99
CA GLY A 198 -20.40 33.67 5.17
C GLY A 198 -19.45 33.74 6.37
N SER A 199 -19.38 32.69 7.20
CA SER A 199 -18.33 32.54 8.21
C SER A 199 -16.95 32.28 7.57
N LEU A 200 -15.89 32.47 8.35
CA LEU A 200 -14.53 32.09 7.92
C LEU A 200 -14.40 30.57 7.76
N GLY A 201 -15.03 29.80 8.65
CA GLY A 201 -15.08 28.34 8.56
C GLY A 201 -15.69 27.86 7.24
N PHE A 202 -16.84 28.43 6.86
CA PHE A 202 -17.47 28.11 5.57
C PHE A 202 -16.56 28.40 4.37
N ASN A 203 -15.86 29.54 4.39
CA ASN A 203 -14.90 29.86 3.31
C ASN A 203 -13.73 28.86 3.25
N VAL A 204 -13.23 28.38 4.39
CA VAL A 204 -12.21 27.33 4.44
C VAL A 204 -12.74 26.05 3.80
N ALA A 205 -13.94 25.60 4.18
CA ALA A 205 -14.55 24.38 3.66
C ALA A 205 -14.85 24.44 2.15
N VAL A 206 -15.23 25.63 1.62
CA VAL A 206 -15.48 25.83 0.19
C VAL A 206 -14.19 25.82 -0.63
N HIS A 207 -13.10 26.37 -0.10
CA HIS A 207 -11.84 26.54 -0.85
C HIS A 207 -10.81 25.43 -0.63
N HIS A 208 -10.95 24.62 0.42
CA HIS A 208 -10.00 23.58 0.78
C HIS A 208 -10.70 22.24 1.00
N SER A 209 -10.15 21.18 0.39
CA SER A 209 -10.51 19.82 0.75
C SER A 209 -9.86 19.44 2.07
N ILE A 210 -10.64 18.95 3.03
CA ILE A 210 -10.11 18.45 4.31
C ILE A 210 -9.91 16.93 4.19
N GLU A 211 -8.71 16.48 4.48
CA GLU A 211 -8.31 15.07 4.40
C GLU A 211 -7.83 14.63 5.78
N VAL A 212 -8.59 13.75 6.44
CA VAL A 212 -8.19 13.17 7.73
C VAL A 212 -7.49 11.84 7.46
N THR A 213 -6.26 11.72 7.94
CA THR A 213 -5.39 10.57 7.69
C THR A 213 -4.75 10.09 8.98
N THR A 214 -4.35 8.82 8.99
CA THR A 214 -3.42 8.30 9.98
C THR A 214 -1.98 8.50 9.50
N PRO A 215 -1.00 8.58 10.41
CA PRO A 215 0.39 8.52 10.01
C PRO A 215 0.59 7.26 9.17
N GLY A 216 1.22 7.42 8.00
CA GLY A 216 1.54 6.28 7.15
C GLY A 216 2.35 5.24 7.92
N ALA A 217 2.24 3.97 7.51
CA ALA A 217 3.02 2.90 8.11
C ALA A 217 4.50 3.29 8.22
N THR A 218 5.06 3.15 9.42
CA THR A 218 6.46 3.49 9.66
C THR A 218 7.36 2.60 8.79
N ASP A 219 8.39 3.19 8.17
CA ASP A 219 9.39 2.41 7.43
C ASP A 219 10.12 1.40 8.35
N GLU A 220 10.10 1.63 9.67
CA GLU A 220 10.66 0.73 10.68
C GLU A 220 9.67 -0.39 11.04
N LEU A 221 10.15 -1.63 10.92
CA LEU A 221 9.39 -2.82 11.30
C LEU A 221 9.53 -3.08 12.80
N SER A 222 8.41 -3.38 13.45
CA SER A 222 8.36 -3.73 14.88
C SER A 222 7.33 -4.82 15.17
N GLY A 223 7.52 -5.56 16.27
CA GLY A 223 6.57 -6.55 16.78
C GLY A 223 6.10 -7.59 15.75
N ILE A 224 4.79 -7.76 15.63
CA ILE A 224 4.16 -8.74 14.73
C ILE A 224 4.39 -8.47 13.24
N MET A 225 4.84 -7.26 12.87
CA MET A 225 5.06 -6.89 11.47
C MET A 225 6.09 -7.81 10.79
N PHE A 226 7.06 -8.33 11.52
CA PHE A 226 8.10 -9.20 10.93
C PHE A 226 7.55 -10.45 10.27
N GLU A 227 6.38 -10.94 10.70
CA GLU A 227 5.70 -12.07 10.09
C GLU A 227 5.14 -11.72 8.71
N SER A 228 4.41 -10.60 8.62
CA SER A 228 3.81 -10.11 7.38
C SER A 228 4.85 -9.72 6.33
N TYR A 229 6.04 -9.31 6.76
CA TYR A 229 7.14 -8.89 5.87
C TYR A 229 8.19 -10.00 5.60
N LYS A 230 7.90 -11.26 5.92
CA LYS A 230 8.74 -12.40 5.51
C LYS A 230 8.85 -12.43 3.99
N GLY A 231 10.08 -12.51 3.48
CA GLY A 231 10.36 -12.51 2.05
C GLY A 231 10.47 -11.13 1.41
N PHE A 232 10.32 -10.02 2.13
CA PHE A 232 10.53 -8.68 1.57
C PHE A 232 11.99 -8.24 1.66
N ASP A 233 12.42 -7.37 0.75
CA ASP A 233 13.72 -6.71 0.85
C ASP A 233 13.67 -5.72 2.03
N VAL A 234 14.68 -5.76 2.89
CA VAL A 234 14.83 -4.90 4.07
C VAL A 234 16.25 -4.36 4.19
N ILE A 235 16.39 -3.25 4.90
CA ILE A 235 17.66 -2.63 5.28
C ILE A 235 17.83 -2.84 6.79
N LEU A 236 18.80 -3.67 7.15
CA LEU A 236 19.18 -3.94 8.54
C LEU A 236 20.27 -2.97 8.96
N GLU A 237 20.05 -2.23 10.04
CA GLU A 237 21.08 -1.47 10.73
C GLU A 237 21.49 -2.23 11.99
N PHE A 238 22.76 -2.59 12.09
CA PHE A 238 23.28 -3.38 13.21
C PHE A 238 24.63 -2.86 13.70
N HIS A 239 24.89 -3.03 14.99
CA HIS A 239 26.13 -2.66 15.64
C HIS A 239 27.16 -3.79 15.52
N ASP A 240 28.30 -3.53 14.86
CA ASP A 240 29.37 -4.52 14.73
C ASP A 240 30.29 -4.47 15.95
N SER A 241 30.21 -5.49 16.82
CA SER A 241 31.00 -5.59 18.07
C SER A 241 32.51 -5.49 17.87
N LYS A 242 33.03 -5.81 16.68
CA LYS A 242 34.48 -5.73 16.40
C LYS A 242 34.93 -4.31 16.07
N THR A 243 34.07 -3.53 15.41
CA THR A 243 34.44 -2.19 14.91
C THR A 243 33.81 -1.07 15.72
N GLY A 244 32.83 -1.37 16.57
CA GLY A 244 32.08 -0.39 17.36
C GLY A 244 31.27 0.58 16.49
N LYS A 245 30.97 0.21 15.25
CA LYS A 245 30.28 1.06 14.27
C LYS A 245 28.99 0.40 13.81
N THR A 246 27.95 1.21 13.65
CA THR A 246 26.71 0.78 12.99
C THR A 246 26.97 0.56 11.50
N LYS A 247 26.57 -0.60 10.99
CA LYS A 247 26.65 -0.97 9.58
C LYS A 247 25.25 -1.21 9.04
N LYS A 248 25.06 -0.88 7.76
CA LYS A 248 23.82 -1.15 7.02
C LYS A 248 24.02 -2.35 6.11
N LEU A 249 23.03 -3.23 6.07
CA LEU A 249 23.02 -4.43 5.25
C LEU A 249 21.66 -4.57 4.57
N GLU A 250 21.68 -4.68 3.25
CA GLU A 250 20.47 -4.85 2.44
C GLU A 250 20.31 -6.34 2.11
N GLY A 251 19.12 -6.90 2.34
CA GLY A 251 18.83 -8.29 2.04
C GLY A 251 17.35 -8.63 2.24
N LYS A 252 16.97 -9.85 1.89
CA LYS A 252 15.60 -10.33 2.05
C LYS A 252 15.38 -10.82 3.48
N LEU A 253 14.38 -10.29 4.19
CA LEU A 253 13.98 -10.78 5.50
C LEU A 253 13.44 -12.20 5.35
N ILE A 254 13.94 -13.15 6.14
CA ILE A 254 13.42 -14.53 6.11
C ILE A 254 12.53 -14.78 7.32
N GLU A 255 13.04 -14.40 8.50
CA GLU A 255 12.39 -14.69 9.77
C GLU A 255 13.05 -13.84 10.87
N ARG A 256 12.27 -13.48 11.89
CA ARG A 256 12.79 -12.88 13.12
C ARG A 256 12.14 -13.57 14.31
N ASP A 257 12.99 -14.27 15.06
CA ASP A 257 12.65 -14.86 16.35
C ASP A 257 12.93 -13.83 17.46
N ASP A 258 12.63 -14.17 18.73
CA ASP A 258 12.94 -13.31 19.88
C ASP A 258 14.45 -13.06 20.05
N GLU A 259 15.28 -14.04 19.68
CA GLU A 259 16.74 -13.98 19.85
C GLU A 259 17.50 -13.56 18.58
N VAL A 260 17.03 -13.96 17.40
CA VAL A 260 17.80 -13.93 16.16
C VAL A 260 16.96 -13.44 14.98
N THR A 261 17.54 -12.53 14.19
CA THR A 261 17.03 -12.11 12.89
C THR A 261 17.80 -12.80 11.77
N ARG A 262 17.09 -13.43 10.83
CA ARG A 262 17.65 -14.13 9.67
C ARG A 262 17.41 -13.32 8.40
N ILE A 263 18.49 -12.96 7.71
CA ILE A 263 18.45 -12.18 6.46
C ILE A 263 19.22 -12.92 5.38
N ASN A 264 18.64 -12.97 4.18
CA ASN A 264 19.30 -13.49 2.98
C ASN A 264 19.96 -12.35 2.21
N GLU A 265 21.28 -12.22 2.35
CA GLU A 265 22.10 -11.24 1.64
C GLU A 265 22.60 -11.86 0.32
N ARG A 266 21.99 -11.50 -0.82
CA ARG A 266 22.39 -11.95 -2.17
C ARG A 266 22.55 -13.47 -2.30
N GLY A 267 21.61 -14.23 -1.73
CA GLY A 267 21.63 -15.70 -1.76
C GLY A 267 22.44 -16.35 -0.63
N ARG A 268 23.00 -15.57 0.30
CA ARG A 268 23.70 -16.10 1.49
C ARG A 268 22.92 -15.76 2.76
N MET A 269 22.53 -16.80 3.49
CA MET A 269 21.86 -16.68 4.78
C MET A 269 22.83 -16.16 5.85
N ARG A 270 22.47 -15.06 6.51
CA ARG A 270 23.19 -14.49 7.64
C ARG A 270 22.24 -14.38 8.84
N LYS A 271 22.78 -14.71 10.02
CA LYS A 271 22.07 -14.65 11.29
C LYS A 271 22.64 -13.51 12.13
N PHE A 272 21.77 -12.67 12.67
CA PHE A 272 22.11 -11.54 13.53
C PHE A 272 21.42 -11.71 14.87
N LYS A 273 22.15 -11.55 15.97
CA LYS A 273 21.53 -11.49 17.31
C LYS A 273 20.73 -10.20 17.43
N ASN A 274 19.51 -10.29 17.95
CA ASN A 274 18.62 -9.13 18.05
C ASN A 274 19.21 -8.01 18.92
N GLU A 275 20.02 -8.34 19.93
CA GLU A 275 20.76 -7.37 20.76
C GLU A 275 21.70 -6.45 19.96
N LEU A 276 22.20 -6.93 18.81
CA LEU A 276 23.09 -6.16 17.96
C LEU A 276 22.33 -5.43 16.84
N VAL A 277 21.05 -5.71 16.67
CA VAL A 277 20.21 -5.09 15.64
C VAL A 277 19.61 -3.82 16.21
N GLU A 278 19.91 -2.69 15.59
CA GLU A 278 19.43 -1.37 16.01
C GLU A 278 18.06 -1.08 15.38
N SER A 279 17.91 -1.34 14.09
CA SER A 279 16.61 -1.20 13.40
C SER A 279 16.55 -2.06 12.14
N VAL A 280 15.33 -2.43 11.75
CA VAL A 280 15.01 -3.08 10.47
C VAL A 280 14.05 -2.18 9.72
N ARG A 281 14.45 -1.72 8.54
CA ARG A 281 13.66 -0.76 7.74
C ARG A 281 13.29 -1.33 6.39
N LEU A 282 12.11 -0.99 5.89
CA LEU A 282 11.75 -1.20 4.50
C LEU A 282 12.60 -0.27 3.60
N PRO A 283 13.02 -0.73 2.42
CA PRO A 283 13.68 0.13 1.45
C PRO A 283 12.69 1.20 1.02
N LYS A 284 13.14 2.46 0.99
CA LYS A 284 12.32 3.55 0.49
C LYS A 284 11.79 3.19 -0.89
N ALA A 285 10.47 3.28 -1.05
CA ALA A 285 9.81 2.98 -2.31
C ALA A 285 10.59 3.64 -3.45
N LYS A 286 10.96 2.84 -4.46
CA LYS A 286 11.59 3.38 -5.65
C LYS A 286 10.54 4.25 -6.31
N PHE A 287 10.65 5.56 -6.14
CA PHE A 287 9.85 6.52 -6.89
C PHE A 287 10.00 6.13 -8.37
N GLU A 288 8.88 5.72 -8.98
CA GLU A 288 8.88 5.48 -10.41
C GLU A 288 9.42 6.74 -11.07
N LYS A 289 10.34 6.56 -12.01
CA LYS A 289 11.07 7.67 -12.62
C LYS A 289 10.19 8.52 -13.55
N GLY A 290 8.87 8.39 -13.47
CA GLY A 290 7.88 9.18 -14.17
C GLY A 290 7.07 9.99 -13.15
N VAL A 291 6.88 11.28 -13.44
CA VAL A 291 6.08 12.25 -12.66
C VAL A 291 6.79 12.88 -11.45
N GLY A 292 7.65 13.87 -11.71
CA GLY A 292 7.78 15.03 -10.80
C GLY A 292 9.07 15.24 -10.01
N GLY A 293 10.03 14.30 -10.02
CA GLY A 293 11.23 14.39 -9.17
C GLY A 293 12.51 14.78 -9.91
N SER A 294 12.58 15.91 -10.62
CA SER A 294 13.85 16.37 -11.20
C SER A 294 14.81 16.87 -10.11
N ASN A 295 15.43 15.94 -9.39
CA ASN A 295 16.46 16.23 -8.40
C ASN A 295 17.74 16.65 -9.14
N LYS A 296 17.76 17.89 -9.65
CA LYS A 296 18.93 18.55 -10.22
C LYS A 296 19.98 18.64 -9.11
N LYS A 297 20.86 17.64 -9.01
CA LYS A 297 22.16 17.78 -8.34
C LYS A 297 22.88 18.95 -9.00
N LYS A 298 22.72 20.15 -8.42
CA LYS A 298 23.55 21.32 -8.73
C LYS A 298 24.98 20.95 -8.38
N LYS A 299 25.74 20.45 -9.36
CA LYS A 299 27.19 20.33 -9.26
C LYS A 299 27.74 21.76 -9.15
N ALA A 300 27.93 22.22 -7.92
CA ALA A 300 28.66 23.44 -7.63
C ALA A 300 30.11 23.26 -8.11
N LYS A 301 30.39 23.71 -9.33
CA LYS A 301 31.72 23.72 -9.92
C LYS A 301 32.55 24.79 -9.19
N LYS A 302 33.22 24.39 -8.11
CA LYS A 302 34.13 25.24 -7.33
C LYS A 302 35.31 25.66 -8.22
N LYS A 303 35.19 26.83 -8.84
CA LYS A 303 36.23 27.45 -9.69
C LYS A 303 37.34 27.96 -8.76
N LYS A 304 38.43 27.18 -8.62
CA LYS A 304 39.67 27.67 -8.00
C LYS A 304 40.19 28.84 -8.84
N ARG A 305 40.15 30.06 -8.29
CA ARG A 305 40.98 31.16 -8.80
C ARG A 305 42.40 30.93 -8.25
N LYS A 306 43.36 30.86 -9.17
CA LYS A 306 44.78 31.01 -8.88
C LYS A 306 45.07 32.47 -8.56
#